data_AF-A0A3Q2W813-F1
#
_entry.id   AF-A0A3Q2W813-F1
#
_cell.length_a   1.000
_cell.length_b   1.000
_cell.length_c   1.000
_cell.angle_alpha   90.00
_cell.angle_beta   90.00
_cell.angle_gamma   90.00
#
_symmetry.space_group_name_H-M   'P 1'
#
loop_
_entity.id
_entity.type
_entity.pdbx_description
1 polymer ?
#
loop_
_entity_poly.entity_id
_entity_poly.type
_entity_poly.pdbx_seq_one_letter_code
_entity_poly.pdbx_strand_id
1 'polypeptide(L)'
;MIEHKFFNISLFLLLLFSGDLSGDLSLSFTVRDGDNVTLPCENMIKNHHSCDTTTWLFTDSRGKAAVELVNLGQIKETVKSDRLSVTAECSLVIKKVTAEDVGRYTCRQFRGNPGKQQGPDAVVYLSDVIMTEQKSRDQVTLNCSVQVHGHCEHKVKWIHNSEGLNRDYSNIKTLQSPCSAAVTFIKSSYSHISNSDFKCNVTTEDGREQLFTFSPHSSGKKGGEILMIMIKF
;
A
#
# COMPACT_ATOMS: atom_id res chain seq x y z
N MET A 1 -37.01 36.80 -46.76
CA MET A 1 -37.53 35.99 -45.62
C MET A 1 -37.91 34.67 -46.26
N ILE A 2 -37.15 33.58 -46.14
CA ILE A 2 -36.72 32.90 -44.92
C ILE A 2 -35.35 32.24 -45.20
N GLU A 3 -34.39 32.42 -44.29
CA GLU A 3 -33.16 31.61 -44.27
C GLU A 3 -33.50 30.19 -43.80
N HIS A 4 -33.14 29.18 -44.57
CA HIS A 4 -33.13 27.79 -44.10
C HIS A 4 -31.69 27.33 -43.94
N LYS A 5 -31.23 27.36 -42.69
CA LYS A 5 -29.95 26.84 -42.26
C LYS A 5 -30.13 25.49 -41.57
N PHE A 6 -29.33 24.53 -42.03
CA PHE A 6 -28.86 23.30 -41.40
C PHE A 6 -29.84 22.16 -41.10
N PHE A 7 -29.54 20.99 -41.67
CA PHE A 7 -29.17 19.83 -40.85
C PHE A 7 -28.28 18.88 -41.66
N ASN A 8 -26.96 18.99 -41.50
CA ASN A 8 -26.04 17.94 -41.94
C ASN A 8 -26.19 16.80 -40.93
N ILE A 9 -26.86 15.72 -41.32
CA ILE A 9 -26.93 14.48 -40.53
C ILE A 9 -25.55 13.85 -40.59
N SER A 10 -24.65 14.29 -39.71
CA SER A 10 -23.41 13.59 -39.46
C SER A 10 -23.76 12.34 -38.66
N LEU A 11 -23.78 11.20 -39.36
CA LEU A 11 -23.89 9.87 -38.79
C LEU A 11 -22.61 9.57 -38.01
N PHE A 12 -22.43 10.21 -36.86
CA PHE A 12 -21.42 9.82 -35.88
C PHE A 12 -21.85 8.46 -35.35
N LEU A 13 -21.11 7.44 -35.76
CA LEU A 13 -21.06 6.13 -35.13
C LEU A 13 -21.09 6.32 -33.60
N LEU A 14 -22.24 6.02 -32.99
CA LEU A 14 -22.31 5.69 -31.58
C LEU A 14 -21.54 4.38 -31.43
N LEU A 15 -20.22 4.48 -31.32
CA LEU A 15 -19.41 3.48 -30.65
C LEU A 15 -19.92 3.44 -29.22
N LEU A 16 -20.94 2.59 -29.00
CA LEU A 16 -21.18 2.01 -27.70
C LEU A 16 -19.88 1.28 -27.39
N PHE A 17 -19.01 1.91 -26.62
CA PHE A 17 -18.04 1.18 -25.83
C PHE A 17 -18.87 0.32 -24.87
N SER A 18 -19.30 -0.86 -25.34
CA SER A 18 -19.35 -2.03 -24.49
C SER A 18 -17.90 -2.33 -24.15
N GLY A 19 -17.32 -1.48 -23.28
CA GLY A 19 -16.21 -1.89 -22.47
C GLY A 19 -16.75 -3.01 -21.62
N ASP A 20 -16.56 -4.25 -22.07
CA ASP A 20 -16.47 -5.36 -21.16
C ASP A 20 -15.37 -5.00 -20.17
N LEU A 21 -15.76 -4.37 -19.07
CA LEU A 21 -14.90 -4.17 -17.92
C LEU A 21 -14.85 -5.52 -17.19
N SER A 22 -14.25 -6.52 -17.84
CA SER A 22 -13.54 -7.60 -17.15
C SER A 22 -12.22 -7.06 -16.61
N GLY A 23 -12.25 -5.84 -16.05
CA GLY A 23 -11.13 -5.26 -15.33
C GLY A 23 -11.00 -6.04 -14.04
N ASP A 24 -9.89 -6.76 -13.90
CA ASP A 24 -9.46 -7.29 -12.61
C ASP A 24 -9.51 -6.17 -11.58
N LEU A 25 -10.30 -6.35 -10.53
CA LEU A 25 -10.58 -5.33 -9.53
C LEU A 25 -9.41 -5.28 -8.54
N SER A 26 -8.29 -4.76 -9.05
CA SER A 26 -7.00 -4.72 -8.37
C SER A 26 -6.73 -3.31 -7.84
N LEU A 27 -6.55 -3.18 -6.53
CA LEU A 27 -6.12 -1.96 -5.87
C LEU A 27 -4.70 -2.11 -5.31
N SER A 28 -4.00 -0.99 -5.17
CA SER A 28 -2.68 -0.93 -4.53
C SER A 28 -2.68 0.12 -3.43
N PHE A 29 -2.24 -0.28 -2.24
CA PHE A 29 -2.05 0.57 -1.08
C PHE A 29 -0.57 0.59 -0.70
N THR A 30 -0.07 1.80 -0.45
CA THR A 30 1.29 2.02 0.07
C THR A 30 1.14 2.73 1.40
N VAL A 31 1.56 2.09 2.48
CA VAL A 31 1.40 2.62 3.84
C VAL A 31 2.76 2.68 4.53
N ARG A 32 2.88 3.50 5.57
CA ARG A 32 4.10 3.54 6.38
C ARG A 32 4.11 2.38 7.38
N ASP A 33 5.30 1.87 7.68
CA ASP A 33 5.52 0.92 8.76
C ASP A 33 4.95 1.47 10.08
N GLY A 34 4.16 0.64 10.75
CA GLY A 34 3.45 0.98 11.99
C GLY A 34 2.10 1.68 11.82
N ASP A 35 1.71 2.12 10.61
CA ASP A 35 0.39 2.70 10.37
C ASP A 35 -0.71 1.62 10.31
N ASN A 36 -1.97 2.04 10.37
CA ASN A 36 -3.12 1.16 10.18
C ASN A 36 -3.63 1.27 8.74
N VAL A 37 -4.19 0.18 8.20
CA VAL A 37 -4.81 0.17 6.87
C VAL A 37 -6.16 -0.55 6.91
N THR A 38 -7.09 -0.11 6.05
CA THR A 38 -8.36 -0.80 5.79
C THR A 38 -8.42 -1.14 4.30
N LEU A 39 -8.39 -2.42 3.97
CA LEU A 39 -8.42 -2.94 2.61
C LEU A 39 -9.88 -3.20 2.21
N PRO A 40 -10.42 -2.50 1.20
CA PRO A 40 -11.82 -2.65 0.81
C PRO A 40 -12.05 -3.97 0.06
N CYS A 41 -13.21 -4.56 0.27
CA CYS A 41 -13.70 -5.62 -0.61
C CYS A 41 -14.65 -5.02 -1.65
N GLU A 42 -14.11 -4.56 -2.79
CA GLU A 42 -14.91 -3.82 -3.78
C GLU A 42 -16.00 -4.67 -4.47
N ASN A 43 -15.88 -6.00 -4.44
CA ASN A 43 -16.89 -6.94 -4.95
C ASN A 43 -17.98 -7.31 -3.93
N MET A 44 -18.13 -6.57 -2.81
CA MET A 44 -19.11 -6.89 -1.78
C MET A 44 -20.55 -6.98 -2.34
N ILE A 45 -21.26 -8.07 -1.98
CA ILE A 45 -22.68 -8.22 -2.30
C ILE A 45 -23.47 -7.20 -1.47
N LYS A 46 -23.95 -6.14 -2.13
CA LYS A 46 -24.79 -5.11 -1.51
C LYS A 46 -26.05 -5.77 -0.91
N ASN A 47 -26.47 -5.29 0.28
CA ASN A 47 -27.64 -5.75 1.06
C ASN A 47 -27.42 -6.99 1.98
N HIS A 48 -26.18 -7.43 2.19
CA HIS A 48 -25.84 -8.37 3.26
C HIS A 48 -25.04 -7.64 4.36
N HIS A 49 -25.61 -7.52 5.56
CA HIS A 49 -24.99 -6.80 6.69
C HIS A 49 -24.10 -7.69 7.57
N SER A 50 -23.99 -8.99 7.25
CA SER A 50 -23.37 -10.00 8.13
C SER A 50 -21.98 -10.48 7.71
N CYS A 51 -21.44 -10.03 6.57
CA CYS A 51 -20.18 -10.50 5.98
C CYS A 51 -20.03 -12.02 5.85
N ASP A 52 -21.12 -12.77 6.05
CA ASP A 52 -21.22 -14.23 6.03
C ASP A 52 -21.00 -14.84 4.64
N THR A 53 -20.85 -13.98 3.64
CA THR A 53 -20.49 -14.32 2.27
C THR A 53 -19.02 -14.06 1.96
N THR A 54 -18.28 -13.37 2.84
CA THR A 54 -16.98 -12.79 2.53
C THR A 54 -15.83 -13.63 3.09
N THR A 55 -14.91 -14.01 2.21
CA THR A 55 -13.66 -14.70 2.57
C THR A 55 -12.46 -13.86 2.13
N TRP A 56 -11.49 -13.70 3.02
CA TRP A 56 -10.21 -13.03 2.73
C TRP A 56 -9.07 -14.04 2.71
N LEU A 57 -8.29 -14.02 1.64
CA LEU A 57 -7.07 -14.80 1.46
C LEU A 57 -5.86 -13.86 1.43
N PHE A 58 -4.72 -14.31 1.92
CA PHE A 58 -3.45 -13.62 1.89
C PHE A 58 -2.37 -14.49 1.24
N THR A 59 -1.62 -13.91 0.32
CA THR A 59 -0.43 -14.48 -0.28
C THR A 59 0.75 -13.57 0.02
N ASP A 60 1.74 -14.11 0.72
CA ASP A 60 2.94 -13.36 1.08
C ASP A 60 3.78 -13.00 -0.16
N SER A 61 4.72 -12.09 0.01
CA SER A 61 5.68 -11.67 -1.04
C SER A 61 6.61 -12.78 -1.54
N ARG A 62 6.65 -13.95 -0.87
CA ARG A 62 7.56 -15.06 -1.17
C ARG A 62 6.89 -16.15 -2.02
N GLY A 63 5.63 -15.96 -2.43
CA GLY A 63 4.92 -16.90 -3.29
C GLY A 63 4.48 -18.19 -2.59
N LYS A 64 4.31 -18.18 -1.25
CA LYS A 64 3.72 -19.31 -0.53
C LYS A 64 2.25 -19.50 -0.92
N ALA A 65 1.71 -20.69 -0.62
CA ALA A 65 0.28 -20.96 -0.81
C ALA A 65 -0.57 -19.92 -0.07
N ALA A 66 -1.67 -19.49 -0.69
CA ALA A 66 -2.58 -18.51 -0.11
C ALA A 66 -3.20 -19.04 1.18
N VAL A 67 -3.30 -18.17 2.18
CA VAL A 67 -3.83 -18.51 3.50
C VAL A 67 -5.09 -17.73 3.76
N GLU A 68 -6.09 -18.43 4.27
CA GLU A 68 -7.36 -17.84 4.64
C GLU A 68 -7.25 -17.09 5.96
N LEU A 69 -7.47 -15.78 5.91
CA LEU A 69 -7.49 -14.90 7.07
C LEU A 69 -8.89 -14.82 7.68
N VAL A 70 -9.90 -14.71 6.82
CA VAL A 70 -11.32 -14.61 7.17
C VAL A 70 -12.07 -15.64 6.35
N ASN A 71 -12.86 -16.50 6.99
CA ASN A 71 -13.77 -17.43 6.34
C ASN A 71 -15.20 -16.97 6.62
N LEU A 72 -15.97 -16.62 5.58
CA LEU A 72 -17.38 -16.27 5.69
C LEU A 72 -17.66 -15.27 6.84
N GLY A 73 -16.87 -14.19 6.87
CA GLY A 73 -16.97 -13.12 7.87
C GLY A 73 -16.28 -13.38 9.21
N GLN A 74 -15.79 -14.60 9.45
CA GLN A 74 -15.13 -14.98 10.71
C GLN A 74 -13.61 -15.06 10.54
N ILE A 75 -12.87 -14.34 11.37
CA ILE A 75 -11.40 -14.42 11.40
C ILE A 75 -10.99 -15.81 11.89
N LYS A 76 -10.06 -16.46 11.18
CA LYS A 76 -9.54 -17.76 11.58
C LYS A 76 -8.76 -17.66 12.90
N GLU A 77 -9.05 -18.58 13.82
CA GLU A 77 -8.39 -18.64 15.14
C GLU A 77 -6.87 -18.73 15.04
N THR A 78 -6.32 -19.38 14.01
CA THR A 78 -4.87 -19.51 13.79
C THR A 78 -4.16 -18.21 13.46
N VAL A 79 -4.89 -17.18 12.98
CA VAL A 79 -4.33 -15.86 12.62
C VAL A 79 -4.94 -14.72 13.43
N LYS A 80 -5.79 -15.05 14.40
CA LYS A 80 -6.50 -14.08 15.22
C LYS A 80 -5.52 -13.26 16.05
N SER A 81 -5.71 -11.95 16.02
CA SER A 81 -4.85 -10.99 16.70
C SER A 81 -5.62 -9.70 16.92
N ASP A 82 -5.25 -8.93 17.95
CA ASP A 82 -5.81 -7.59 18.20
C ASP A 82 -5.52 -6.60 17.06
N ARG A 83 -4.58 -6.95 16.15
CA ARG A 83 -4.25 -6.19 14.95
C ARG A 83 -5.24 -6.39 13.80
N LEU A 84 -5.94 -7.53 13.73
CA LEU A 84 -6.77 -7.90 12.57
C LEU A 84 -8.26 -7.81 12.93
N SER A 85 -9.05 -7.11 12.12
CA SER A 85 -10.50 -7.02 12.28
C SER A 85 -11.22 -6.89 10.93
N VAL A 86 -12.53 -7.12 10.90
CA VAL A 86 -13.38 -6.92 9.72
C VAL A 86 -14.41 -5.84 10.03
N THR A 87 -14.61 -4.88 9.12
CA THR A 87 -15.63 -3.82 9.28
C THR A 87 -17.04 -4.33 8.97
N ALA A 88 -18.06 -3.51 9.24
CA ALA A 88 -19.45 -3.83 8.86
C ALA A 88 -19.63 -3.94 7.33
N GLU A 89 -18.79 -3.26 6.55
CA GLU A 89 -18.70 -3.31 5.08
C GLU A 89 -17.71 -4.38 4.60
N CYS A 90 -17.38 -5.35 5.46
CA CYS A 90 -16.56 -6.52 5.14
C CYS A 90 -15.13 -6.21 4.67
N SER A 91 -14.66 -5.00 4.96
CA SER A 91 -13.29 -4.56 4.67
C SER A 91 -12.34 -5.11 5.73
N LEU A 92 -11.12 -5.48 5.31
CA LEU A 92 -10.11 -6.04 6.20
C LEU A 92 -9.29 -4.92 6.83
N VAL A 93 -9.26 -4.85 8.15
CA VAL A 93 -8.45 -3.87 8.90
C VAL A 93 -7.22 -4.54 9.45
N ILE A 94 -6.05 -3.95 9.19
CA ILE A 94 -4.76 -4.36 9.75
C ILE A 94 -4.17 -3.17 10.50
N LYS A 95 -3.97 -3.33 11.81
CA LYS A 95 -3.35 -2.30 12.66
C LYS A 95 -1.86 -2.54 12.79
N LYS A 96 -1.07 -1.46 12.85
CA LYS A 96 0.39 -1.50 12.98
C LYS A 96 1.01 -2.43 11.94
N VAL A 97 0.87 -2.05 10.68
CA VAL A 97 1.43 -2.77 9.52
C VAL A 97 2.93 -2.93 9.69
N THR A 98 3.43 -4.09 9.25
CA THR A 98 4.84 -4.44 9.23
C THR A 98 5.21 -5.06 7.90
N ALA A 99 6.51 -5.26 7.65
CA ALA A 99 7.01 -5.97 6.47
C ALA A 99 6.40 -7.38 6.26
N GLU A 100 5.91 -8.05 7.31
CA GLU A 100 5.26 -9.36 7.20
C GLU A 100 3.84 -9.29 6.63
N ASP A 101 3.18 -8.13 6.77
CA ASP A 101 1.83 -7.91 6.27
C ASP A 101 1.84 -7.54 4.76
N VAL A 102 3.01 -7.33 4.15
CA VAL A 102 3.17 -7.04 2.72
C VAL A 102 2.82 -8.27 1.88
N GLY A 103 1.91 -8.07 0.93
CA GLY A 103 1.46 -9.16 0.07
C GLY A 103 0.23 -8.84 -0.74
N ARG A 104 -0.31 -9.89 -1.36
CA ARG A 104 -1.54 -9.88 -2.13
C ARG A 104 -2.69 -10.38 -1.27
N TYR A 105 -3.69 -9.53 -1.08
CA TYR A 105 -4.92 -9.86 -0.39
C TYR A 105 -6.03 -10.09 -1.42
N THR A 106 -6.88 -11.08 -1.19
CA THR A 106 -7.96 -11.43 -2.11
C THR A 106 -9.25 -11.58 -1.35
N CYS A 107 -10.22 -10.74 -1.67
CA CYS A 107 -11.58 -10.86 -1.20
C CYS A 107 -12.42 -11.68 -2.18
N ARG A 108 -13.12 -12.69 -1.66
CA ARG A 108 -14.04 -13.56 -2.40
C ARG A 108 -15.43 -13.51 -1.78
N GLN A 109 -16.45 -13.55 -2.63
CA GLN A 109 -17.84 -13.61 -2.21
C GLN A 109 -18.43 -14.98 -2.52
N PHE A 110 -19.14 -15.57 -1.56
CA PHE A 110 -19.82 -16.86 -1.68
C PHE A 110 -21.31 -16.73 -1.36
N ARG A 111 -22.16 -17.43 -2.10
CA ARG A 111 -23.62 -17.44 -1.86
C ARG A 111 -24.20 -18.84 -2.04
N GLY A 112 -25.24 -19.15 -1.26
CA GLY A 112 -25.99 -20.41 -1.32
C GLY A 112 -25.49 -21.45 -0.31
N ASN A 113 -26.15 -22.61 -0.30
CA ASN A 113 -25.77 -23.76 0.51
C ASN A 113 -25.82 -25.04 -0.34
N PRO A 114 -24.68 -25.62 -0.75
CA PRO A 114 -23.31 -25.19 -0.45
C PRO A 114 -22.95 -23.86 -1.15
N GLY A 115 -22.04 -23.10 -0.53
CA GLY A 115 -21.61 -21.79 -1.02
C GLY A 115 -20.90 -21.87 -2.37
N LYS A 116 -21.37 -21.11 -3.35
CA LYS A 116 -20.71 -20.94 -4.65
C LYS A 116 -20.12 -19.54 -4.76
N GLN A 117 -18.89 -19.45 -5.27
CA GLN A 117 -18.26 -18.16 -5.52
C GLN A 117 -19.12 -17.31 -6.47
N GLN A 118 -19.25 -16.03 -6.15
CA GLN A 118 -19.99 -15.04 -6.90
C GLN A 118 -19.02 -14.00 -7.46
N GLY A 119 -19.09 -13.77 -8.77
CA GLY A 119 -18.28 -12.75 -9.43
C GLY A 119 -16.77 -13.01 -9.38
N PRO A 120 -15.99 -12.05 -9.91
CA PRO A 120 -14.53 -12.11 -9.85
C PRO A 120 -13.99 -11.88 -8.43
N ASP A 121 -12.73 -12.25 -8.22
CA ASP A 121 -11.99 -11.88 -7.02
C ASP A 121 -11.78 -10.35 -6.98
N ALA A 122 -11.84 -9.74 -5.79
CA ALA A 122 -11.33 -8.39 -5.58
C ALA A 122 -9.93 -8.49 -4.95
N VAL A 123 -8.95 -7.82 -5.53
CA VAL A 123 -7.53 -8.00 -5.21
C VAL A 123 -6.98 -6.69 -4.66
N VAL A 124 -6.19 -6.79 -3.58
CA VAL A 124 -5.51 -5.64 -3.00
C VAL A 124 -4.04 -5.98 -2.75
N TYR A 125 -3.14 -5.20 -3.32
CA TYR A 125 -1.70 -5.27 -3.03
C TYR A 125 -1.36 -4.27 -1.94
N LEU A 126 -0.80 -4.76 -0.83
CA LEU A 126 -0.32 -3.92 0.27
C LEU A 126 1.20 -3.83 0.21
N SER A 127 1.71 -2.60 0.17
CA SER A 127 3.14 -2.27 0.24
C SER A 127 3.44 -1.45 1.50
N ASP A 128 4.65 -1.60 2.01
CA ASP A 128 5.09 -0.99 3.27
C ASP A 128 6.30 -0.07 3.06
N VAL A 129 6.23 1.15 3.60
CA VAL A 129 7.28 2.18 3.53
C VAL A 129 8.04 2.19 4.84
N ILE A 130 9.27 1.69 4.78
CA ILE A 130 10.17 1.53 5.92
C ILE A 130 11.16 2.68 5.91
N MET A 131 11.27 3.37 7.04
CA MET A 131 12.23 4.46 7.24
C MET A 131 13.17 4.16 8.38
N THR A 132 14.47 4.33 8.15
CA THR A 132 15.48 4.08 9.18
C THR A 132 16.47 5.24 9.30
N GLU A 133 16.98 5.43 10.51
CA GLU A 133 18.05 6.37 10.81
C GLU A 133 19.32 5.60 11.14
N GLN A 134 20.44 5.99 10.53
CA GLN A 134 21.76 5.52 10.90
C GLN A 134 22.61 6.72 11.30
N LYS A 135 23.27 6.63 12.45
CA LYS A 135 24.18 7.65 12.98
C LYS A 135 25.59 7.08 13.00
N SER A 136 26.52 7.79 12.37
CA SER A 136 27.95 7.47 12.42
C SER A 136 28.73 8.74 12.71
N ARG A 137 29.27 8.85 13.92
CA ARG A 137 29.91 10.08 14.41
C ARG A 137 28.96 11.28 14.27
N ASP A 138 29.31 12.23 13.41
CA ASP A 138 28.54 13.44 13.11
C ASP A 138 27.70 13.33 11.81
N GLN A 139 27.74 12.17 11.16
CA GLN A 139 26.98 11.91 9.95
C GLN A 139 25.66 11.20 10.29
N VAL A 140 24.58 11.67 9.69
CA VAL A 140 23.25 11.07 9.75
C VAL A 140 22.89 10.60 8.35
N THR A 141 22.43 9.36 8.24
CA THR A 141 21.85 8.79 7.02
C THR A 141 20.41 8.40 7.28
N LEU A 142 19.49 8.97 6.50
CA LEU A 142 18.07 8.59 6.50
C LEU A 142 17.84 7.69 5.29
N ASN A 143 17.27 6.51 5.52
CA ASN A 143 16.86 5.59 4.45
C ASN A 143 15.35 5.53 4.37
N CYS A 144 14.84 5.43 3.15
CA CYS A 144 13.45 5.10 2.86
C CYS A 144 13.45 3.95 1.86
N SER A 145 12.72 2.88 2.16
CA SER A 145 12.57 1.73 1.27
C SER A 145 11.11 1.29 1.22
N VAL A 146 10.67 0.81 0.06
CA VAL A 146 9.32 0.29 -0.15
C VAL A 146 9.40 -1.22 -0.32
N GLN A 147 8.77 -1.96 0.59
CA GLN A 147 8.61 -3.41 0.51
C GLN A 147 7.30 -3.72 -0.23
N VAL A 148 7.36 -4.57 -1.24
CA VAL A 148 6.21 -4.91 -2.10
C VAL A 148 6.04 -6.42 -2.28
N HIS A 149 4.90 -6.82 -2.84
CA HIS A 149 4.69 -8.16 -3.36
C HIS A 149 5.25 -8.26 -4.78
N GLY A 150 6.22 -9.16 -5.02
CA GLY A 150 6.81 -9.35 -6.35
C GLY A 150 7.94 -8.36 -6.68
N HIS A 151 8.06 -7.98 -7.96
CA HIS A 151 9.07 -7.02 -8.39
C HIS A 151 8.64 -5.59 -8.05
N CYS A 152 9.61 -4.75 -7.70
CA CYS A 152 9.33 -3.40 -7.24
C CYS A 152 9.66 -2.36 -8.30
N GLU A 153 8.61 -1.68 -8.77
CA GLU A 153 8.71 -0.64 -9.82
C GLU A 153 8.55 0.78 -9.28
N HIS A 154 8.43 0.94 -7.96
CA HIS A 154 8.29 2.24 -7.33
C HIS A 154 9.57 3.08 -7.47
N LYS A 155 9.41 4.37 -7.73
CA LYS A 155 10.50 5.34 -7.66
C LYS A 155 10.49 6.02 -6.31
N VAL A 156 11.65 6.08 -5.65
CA VAL A 156 11.77 6.63 -4.31
C VAL A 156 12.80 7.74 -4.31
N LYS A 157 12.46 8.90 -3.74
CA LYS A 157 13.36 10.05 -3.61
C LYS A 157 13.13 10.77 -2.29
N TRP A 158 14.20 11.30 -1.71
CA TRP A 158 14.10 12.23 -0.59
C TRP A 158 13.83 13.65 -1.10
N ILE A 159 12.88 14.33 -0.47
CA ILE A 159 12.57 15.74 -0.64
C ILE A 159 12.81 16.44 0.69
N HIS A 160 13.38 17.64 0.64
CA HIS A 160 13.50 18.52 1.80
C HIS A 160 12.49 19.66 1.67
N ASN A 161 11.97 20.19 2.79
CA ASN A 161 10.97 21.28 2.80
C ASN A 161 11.41 22.54 2.03
N SER A 162 12.71 22.76 1.81
CA SER A 162 13.19 23.72 0.81
C SER A 162 13.13 23.07 -0.57
N GLU A 163 12.15 23.47 -1.39
CA GLU A 163 11.91 22.98 -2.75
C GLU A 163 13.21 22.76 -3.54
N GLY A 164 13.62 21.50 -3.66
CA GLY A 164 14.80 21.09 -4.41
C GLY A 164 16.11 21.26 -3.65
N LEU A 165 16.81 20.15 -3.46
CA LEU A 165 18.26 20.10 -3.17
C LEU A 165 19.11 20.65 -4.35
N ASN A 166 18.57 21.59 -5.14
CA ASN A 166 19.15 22.20 -6.33
C ASN A 166 19.91 23.50 -6.01
N ARG A 167 19.96 23.90 -4.74
CA ARG A 167 21.02 24.77 -4.23
C ARG A 167 22.10 23.87 -3.66
N ASP A 168 23.32 24.11 -4.11
CA ASP A 168 24.52 23.32 -3.85
C ASP A 168 24.81 23.19 -2.34
N TYR A 169 24.08 22.30 -1.65
CA TYR A 169 24.38 21.84 -0.30
C TYR A 169 25.45 20.75 -0.44
N SER A 170 26.69 21.17 -0.67
CA SER A 170 27.85 20.31 -1.01
C SER A 170 28.11 19.12 -0.07
N ASN A 171 27.53 19.12 1.14
CA ASN A 171 27.70 18.06 2.14
C ASN A 171 26.46 17.14 2.30
N ILE A 172 25.38 17.35 1.53
CA ILE A 172 24.24 16.42 1.47
C ILE A 172 24.45 15.48 0.29
N LYS A 173 24.55 14.18 0.57
CA LYS A 173 24.67 13.13 -0.43
C LYS A 173 23.36 12.37 -0.52
N THR A 174 22.78 12.32 -1.72
CA THR A 174 21.61 11.49 -2.00
C THR A 174 22.01 10.28 -2.82
N LEU A 175 21.41 9.13 -2.51
CA LEU A 175 21.48 7.93 -3.31
C LEU A 175 20.04 7.51 -3.62
N GLN A 176 19.77 7.19 -4.88
CA GLN A 176 18.48 6.70 -5.33
C GLN A 176 18.67 5.38 -6.05
N SER A 177 17.76 4.46 -5.79
CA SER A 177 17.65 3.16 -6.44
C SER A 177 16.15 2.81 -6.60
N PRO A 178 15.80 1.83 -7.43
CA PRO A 178 14.43 1.31 -7.45
C PRO A 178 13.99 0.95 -6.04
N CYS A 179 12.85 1.50 -5.62
CA CYS A 179 12.23 1.26 -4.32
C CYS A 179 13.03 1.63 -3.07
N SER A 180 14.17 2.32 -3.19
CA SER A 180 14.81 2.90 -2.02
C SER A 180 15.63 4.13 -2.31
N ALA A 181 15.69 5.03 -1.34
CA ALA A 181 16.54 6.20 -1.37
C ALA A 181 17.21 6.44 -0.01
N ALA A 182 18.41 6.97 -0.06
CA ALA A 182 19.15 7.41 1.11
C ALA A 182 19.52 8.89 0.97
N VAL A 183 19.47 9.62 2.07
CA VAL A 183 20.06 10.96 2.18
C VAL A 183 21.01 10.99 3.37
N THR A 184 22.21 11.50 3.15
CA THR A 184 23.27 11.54 4.14
C THR A 184 23.78 12.96 4.29
N PHE A 185 23.88 13.44 5.54
CA PHE A 185 24.33 14.81 5.83
C PHE A 185 25.09 14.87 7.15
N ILE A 186 25.89 15.93 7.32
CA ILE A 186 26.68 16.19 8.53
C ILE A 186 25.85 17.04 9.48
N LYS A 187 25.56 16.53 10.67
CA LYS A 187 24.65 17.17 11.63
C LYS A 187 25.21 18.50 12.16
N SER A 188 26.50 18.58 12.47
CA SER A 188 27.13 19.83 12.90
C SER A 188 27.08 20.95 11.84
N SER A 189 27.19 20.59 10.56
CA SER A 189 27.14 21.54 9.44
C SER A 189 25.73 22.08 9.19
N TYR A 190 24.71 21.37 9.68
CA TYR A 190 23.30 21.66 9.44
C TYR A 190 22.46 21.51 10.71
N SER A 191 22.88 22.20 11.78
CA SER A 191 22.20 22.18 13.08
C SER A 191 20.73 22.64 13.03
N HIS A 192 20.35 23.37 11.99
CA HIS A 192 18.99 23.85 11.73
C HIS A 192 18.11 22.83 10.97
N ILE A 193 18.70 21.80 10.35
CA ILE A 193 17.95 20.77 9.63
C ILE A 193 17.50 19.72 10.64
N SER A 194 16.19 19.55 10.76
CA SER A 194 15.59 18.43 11.47
C SER A 194 15.46 17.24 10.53
N ASN A 195 15.60 16.02 11.06
CA ASN A 195 15.30 14.82 10.29
C ASN A 195 13.84 14.85 9.78
N SER A 196 12.92 15.45 10.54
CA SER A 196 11.51 15.62 10.16
C SER A 196 11.28 16.58 8.98
N ASP A 197 12.31 17.33 8.55
CA ASP A 197 12.22 18.20 7.38
C ASP A 197 12.36 17.42 6.06
N PHE A 198 12.77 16.16 6.16
CA PHE A 198 12.85 15.24 5.03
C PHE A 198 11.54 14.49 4.85
N LYS A 199 11.09 14.40 3.60
CA LYS A 199 9.94 13.62 3.17
C LYS A 199 10.38 12.62 2.11
N CYS A 200 10.05 11.35 2.31
CA CYS A 200 10.22 10.33 1.30
C CYS A 200 9.06 10.43 0.31
N ASN A 201 9.35 10.77 -0.94
CA ASN A 201 8.40 10.71 -2.04
C ASN A 201 8.49 9.33 -2.69
N VAL A 202 7.37 8.61 -2.67
CA VAL A 202 7.19 7.32 -3.33
C VAL A 202 6.26 7.55 -4.52
N THR A 203 6.76 7.32 -5.72
CA THR A 203 5.95 7.28 -6.94
C THR A 203 5.65 5.83 -7.27
N THR A 204 4.37 5.47 -7.29
CA THR A 204 3.87 4.15 -7.68
C THR A 204 3.98 3.93 -9.19
N GLU A 205 3.80 2.68 -9.63
CA GLU A 205 3.88 2.29 -11.04
C GLU A 205 2.90 3.08 -11.93
N ASP A 206 1.69 3.33 -11.43
CA ASP A 206 0.66 4.15 -12.07
C ASP A 206 0.94 5.66 -12.03
N GLY A 207 2.09 6.08 -11.50
CA GLY A 207 2.55 7.46 -11.46
C GLY A 207 1.99 8.29 -10.30
N ARG A 208 1.23 7.71 -9.36
CA ARG A 208 0.77 8.45 -8.17
C ARG A 208 1.94 8.72 -7.23
N GLU A 209 2.05 9.97 -6.78
CA GLU A 209 3.04 10.37 -5.77
C GLU A 209 2.45 10.37 -4.36
N GLN A 210 3.19 9.79 -3.41
CA GLN A 210 2.84 9.77 -2.00
C GLN A 210 4.03 10.28 -1.17
N LEU A 211 3.76 11.23 -0.27
CA LEU A 211 4.78 11.88 0.55
C LEU A 211 4.69 11.42 2.01
N PHE A 212 5.79 10.86 2.50
CA PHE A 212 5.91 10.37 3.86
C PHE A 212 6.97 11.18 4.60
N THR A 213 6.56 12.01 5.58
CA THR A 213 7.50 12.72 6.47
C THR A 213 8.39 11.73 7.21
N PHE A 214 9.68 12.00 7.33
CA PHE A 214 10.56 11.10 8.06
C PHE A 214 10.16 11.04 9.54
N SER A 215 9.98 9.82 10.01
CA SER A 215 9.81 9.48 11.42
C SER A 215 10.43 8.10 11.58
N PRO A 216 11.52 7.95 12.36
CA PRO A 216 12.06 6.64 12.62
C PRO A 216 11.08 5.95 13.56
N HIS A 217 10.40 4.91 13.07
CA HIS A 217 9.70 4.03 14.00
C HIS A 217 10.77 3.36 14.86
N SER A 218 10.51 3.26 16.17
CA SER A 218 11.42 2.54 17.06
C SER A 218 11.51 1.11 16.55
N SER A 219 12.65 0.74 15.95
CA SER A 219 12.98 -0.66 15.78
C SER A 219 12.84 -1.29 17.16
N GLY A 220 11.89 -2.21 17.30
CA GLY A 220 11.79 -3.06 18.47
C GLY A 220 13.18 -3.58 18.79
N LYS A 221 13.60 -3.36 20.04
CA LYS A 221 14.92 -3.65 20.60
C LYS A 221 15.60 -4.89 20.00
N LYS A 222 16.91 -4.78 19.77
CA LYS A 222 17.83 -5.92 19.67
C LYS A 222 17.64 -6.87 20.87
N GLY A 223 17.57 -8.16 20.56
CA GLY A 223 18.07 -9.27 21.39
C GLY A 223 17.45 -9.44 22.78
N GLY A 224 16.46 -10.33 22.86
CA GLY A 224 15.94 -10.86 24.11
C GLY A 224 14.52 -11.35 23.91
N GLU A 225 14.35 -12.65 23.65
CA GLU A 225 13.10 -13.42 23.60
C GLU A 225 11.80 -12.58 23.60
N ILE A 226 11.47 -12.00 22.45
CA ILE A 226 10.13 -11.46 22.21
C ILE A 226 9.37 -12.58 21.54
N LEU A 227 8.36 -13.07 22.26
CA LEU A 227 7.40 -14.09 21.86
C LEU A 227 7.12 -14.00 20.35
N MET A 228 7.58 -15.02 19.61
CA MET A 228 7.26 -15.27 18.21
C MET A 228 5.73 -15.44 18.04
N ILE A 229 4.96 -14.35 18.05
CA ILE A 229 3.59 -14.37 17.53
C ILE A 229 3.71 -14.07 16.05
N MET A 230 3.84 -15.16 15.34
CA MET A 230 4.16 -15.19 13.95
C MET A 230 2.88 -15.14 13.13
N ILE A 231 2.95 -14.53 11.95
CA ILE A 231 2.35 -15.18 10.79
C ILE A 231 3.30 -16.35 10.43
N LYS A 232 3.33 -17.41 11.27
CA LYS A 232 4.09 -18.65 11.00
C LYS A 232 3.23 -19.42 10.01
N PHE A 233 3.76 -19.58 8.81
CA PHE A 233 3.57 -20.81 8.04
C PHE A 233 4.79 -21.68 8.29
#